data_AF-A0A4R6WHL6-F1
#
_entry.id   AF-A0A4R6WHL6-F1
#
_cell.length_a   1.000
_cell.length_b   1.000
_cell.length_c   1.000
_cell.angle_alpha   90.00
_cell.angle_beta   90.00
_cell.angle_gamma   90.00
#
_symmetry.space_group_name_H-M   'P 1'
#
loop_
_entity.id
_entity.type
_entity.pdbx_description
1 polymer ?
#
loop_
_entity_poly.entity_id
_entity_poly.type
_entity_poly.pdbx_seq_one_letter_code
_entity_poly.pdbx_strand_id
1 'polypeptide(L)'
;MSSIEKTIKCTNSYLHMNWEEIKSDSQKVYPASSITLFMMDTESGKPATHWVDKAYKNYAFKEECMFNCYVSIDLTDEFNAQKKDLDFADIEEYFTTKLREVGICHIVARITTDIGLNLELYVDNVENSIDKFNEIEDDPNRLVNFNCEIRDDADWENVEGLLN
;
A
#
# COMPACT_ATOMS: atom_id res chain seq x y z
N MET A 1 -59.12 -22.34 6.49
CA MET A 1 -57.89 -23.15 6.31
C MET A 1 -57.41 -22.97 4.89
N SER A 2 -56.30 -22.25 4.71
CA SER A 2 -55.47 -22.23 3.50
C SER A 2 -54.19 -21.49 3.89
N SER A 3 -53.16 -22.26 4.27
CA SER A 3 -51.81 -21.74 4.47
C SER A 3 -51.20 -21.44 3.11
N ILE A 4 -50.73 -20.22 2.91
CA ILE A 4 -49.85 -19.88 1.81
C ILE A 4 -48.43 -19.91 2.38
N GLU A 5 -47.75 -21.04 2.19
CA GLU A 5 -46.30 -21.13 2.28
C GLU A 5 -45.72 -20.36 1.10
N LYS A 6 -45.15 -19.17 1.37
CA LYS A 6 -44.24 -18.54 0.42
C LYS A 6 -42.83 -18.99 0.74
N THR A 7 -42.36 -19.94 -0.06
CA THR A 7 -40.97 -20.35 -0.20
C THR A 7 -40.09 -19.11 -0.39
N ILE A 8 -39.33 -18.74 0.65
CA ILE A 8 -38.23 -17.80 0.52
C ILE A 8 -37.12 -18.55 -0.22
N LYS A 9 -36.92 -18.20 -1.50
CA LYS A 9 -35.75 -18.66 -2.25
C LYS A 9 -34.53 -17.96 -1.67
N CYS A 10 -33.73 -18.70 -0.88
CA CYS A 10 -32.36 -18.34 -0.60
C CYS A 10 -31.59 -18.38 -1.93
N THR A 11 -31.30 -17.22 -2.50
CA THR A 11 -30.38 -17.08 -3.63
C THR A 11 -29.20 -16.24 -3.20
N ASN A 12 -28.03 -16.89 -3.24
CA ASN A 12 -26.67 -16.37 -3.13
C ASN A 12 -26.25 -15.74 -1.80
N SER A 13 -25.74 -16.60 -0.90
CA SER A 13 -24.74 -16.21 0.09
C SER A 13 -23.41 -15.96 -0.60
N TYR A 14 -23.22 -14.78 -1.21
CA TYR A 14 -21.87 -14.24 -1.25
C TYR A 14 -21.59 -13.77 0.17
N LEU A 15 -20.69 -14.50 0.83
CA LEU A 15 -20.16 -14.18 2.14
C LEU A 15 -19.67 -12.73 2.10
N HIS A 16 -20.42 -11.80 2.68
CA HIS A 16 -19.79 -10.62 3.28
C HIS A 16 -18.93 -11.18 4.43
N MET A 17 -17.71 -11.58 4.08
CA MET A 17 -16.71 -11.87 5.10
C MET A 17 -16.48 -10.57 5.85
N ASN A 18 -16.52 -10.63 7.18
CA ASN A 18 -16.29 -9.47 8.02
C ASN A 18 -14.82 -9.04 7.86
N TRP A 19 -14.55 -7.77 7.54
CA TRP A 19 -13.20 -7.24 7.39
C TRP A 19 -12.33 -7.52 8.63
N GLU A 20 -12.89 -7.45 9.83
CA GLU A 20 -12.17 -7.78 11.07
C GLU A 20 -11.72 -9.25 11.13
N GLU A 21 -12.54 -10.17 10.59
CA GLU A 21 -12.17 -11.59 10.50
C GLU A 21 -11.09 -11.81 9.45
N ILE A 22 -11.17 -11.10 8.32
CA ILE A 22 -10.17 -11.14 7.25
C ILE A 22 -8.83 -10.64 7.81
N LYS A 23 -8.82 -9.48 8.50
CA LYS A 23 -7.62 -8.90 9.15
C LYS A 23 -6.88 -9.88 10.05
N SER A 24 -7.61 -10.74 10.75
CA SER A 24 -7.03 -11.75 11.63
C SER A 24 -6.30 -12.89 10.90
N ASP A 25 -6.59 -13.08 9.62
CA ASP A 25 -6.03 -14.13 8.76
C ASP A 25 -4.99 -13.53 7.80
N SER A 26 -3.73 -13.54 8.23
CA SER A 26 -2.62 -12.92 7.49
C SER A 26 -2.44 -13.47 6.08
N GLN A 27 -2.83 -14.73 5.82
CA GLN A 27 -2.74 -15.34 4.49
C GLN A 27 -3.84 -14.84 3.54
N LYS A 28 -4.97 -14.37 4.07
CA LYS A 28 -6.03 -13.75 3.27
C LYS A 28 -5.76 -12.29 2.99
N VAL A 29 -5.31 -11.55 4.00
CA VAL A 29 -5.04 -10.11 3.89
C VAL A 29 -3.81 -9.88 3.04
N TYR A 30 -2.73 -10.62 3.29
CA TYR A 30 -1.47 -10.47 2.60
C TYR A 30 -1.28 -11.65 1.65
N PRO A 31 -1.63 -11.51 0.36
CA PRO A 31 -1.38 -12.57 -0.61
C PRO A 31 0.12 -12.84 -0.72
N ALA A 32 0.48 -14.05 -1.13
CA ALA A 32 1.87 -14.37 -1.42
C ALA A 32 2.38 -13.47 -2.56
N SER A 33 3.43 -12.71 -2.29
CA SER A 33 3.96 -11.72 -3.23
C SER A 33 4.36 -12.31 -4.58
N SER A 34 4.10 -11.54 -5.63
CA SER A 34 4.47 -11.82 -7.02
C SER A 34 5.17 -10.59 -7.61
N ILE A 35 6.40 -10.36 -7.16
CA ILE A 35 7.19 -9.19 -7.53
C ILE A 35 7.61 -9.28 -9.01
N THR A 36 7.27 -8.25 -9.77
CA THR A 36 7.77 -8.02 -11.13
C THR A 36 8.71 -6.82 -11.12
N LEU A 37 9.94 -7.03 -11.57
CA LEU A 37 10.89 -5.95 -11.85
C LEU A 37 10.67 -5.44 -13.28
N PHE A 38 10.71 -4.13 -13.47
CA PHE A 38 10.60 -3.52 -14.79
C PHE A 38 11.53 -2.32 -14.91
N MET A 39 11.98 -2.05 -16.14
CA MET A 39 12.79 -0.88 -16.45
C MET A 39 11.93 0.19 -17.06
N MET A 40 11.99 1.39 -16.49
CA MET A 40 11.40 2.60 -17.06
C MET A 40 12.38 3.75 -16.85
N ASP A 41 12.34 4.71 -17.75
CA ASP A 41 13.14 5.92 -17.59
C ASP A 41 12.57 6.78 -16.46
N THR A 42 13.46 7.39 -15.67
CA THR A 42 13.13 8.44 -14.70
C THR A 42 12.65 9.71 -15.40
N GLU A 43 12.30 10.73 -14.62
CA GLU A 43 11.86 12.04 -15.11
C GLU A 43 12.90 12.70 -16.04
N SER A 44 14.19 12.50 -15.80
CA SER A 44 15.29 12.99 -16.65
C SER A 44 15.67 12.06 -17.82
N GLY A 45 14.95 10.96 -18.02
CA GLY A 45 15.20 10.02 -19.11
C GLY A 45 16.30 9.00 -18.83
N LYS A 46 16.65 8.76 -17.55
CA LYS A 46 17.67 7.77 -17.18
C LYS A 46 17.01 6.42 -16.90
N PRO A 47 17.56 5.30 -17.38
CA PRO A 47 17.00 3.99 -17.09
C PRO A 47 17.07 3.70 -15.58
N ALA A 48 15.95 3.29 -15.00
CA ALA A 48 15.86 2.87 -13.61
C ALA A 48 15.07 1.56 -13.46
N THR A 49 15.34 0.84 -12.37
CA THR A 49 14.67 -0.43 -12.04
C THR A 49 13.62 -0.20 -10.96
N HIS A 50 12.38 -0.46 -11.34
CA HIS A 50 11.20 -0.35 -10.50
C HIS A 50 10.70 -1.75 -10.14
N TRP A 51 9.79 -1.83 -9.18
CA TRP A 51 9.06 -3.07 -8.95
C TRP A 51 7.59 -2.83 -8.59
N VAL A 52 6.77 -3.84 -8.92
CA VAL A 52 5.35 -3.90 -8.54
C VAL A 52 5.01 -5.32 -8.09
N ASP A 53 4.21 -5.45 -7.04
CA ASP A 53 3.68 -6.72 -6.58
C ASP A 53 2.37 -7.06 -7.32
N LYS A 54 2.48 -7.92 -8.33
CA LYS A 54 1.36 -8.34 -9.18
C LYS A 54 0.35 -9.22 -8.44
N ALA A 55 0.66 -9.70 -7.23
CA ALA A 55 -0.30 -10.43 -6.41
C ALA A 55 -1.54 -9.58 -6.11
N TYR A 56 -1.39 -8.25 -6.11
CA TYR A 56 -2.47 -7.31 -5.84
C TYR A 56 -3.35 -6.98 -7.06
N LYS A 57 -3.03 -7.47 -8.26
CA LYS A 57 -3.84 -7.22 -9.47
C LYS A 57 -5.31 -7.59 -9.27
N ASN A 58 -5.54 -8.75 -8.65
CA ASN A 58 -6.88 -9.29 -8.36
C ASN A 58 -7.13 -9.38 -6.85
N TYR A 59 -6.59 -8.44 -6.07
CA TYR A 59 -6.81 -8.42 -4.62
C TYR A 59 -8.30 -8.27 -4.32
N ALA A 60 -8.86 -9.20 -3.53
CA ALA A 60 -10.30 -9.29 -3.32
C ALA A 60 -10.87 -8.21 -2.37
N PHE A 61 -10.00 -7.50 -1.64
CA PHE A 61 -10.39 -6.58 -0.56
C PHE A 61 -9.91 -5.14 -0.81
N LYS A 62 -9.76 -4.74 -2.09
CA LYS A 62 -9.34 -3.36 -2.44
C LYS A 62 -10.23 -2.29 -1.81
N GLU A 63 -11.56 -2.51 -1.82
CA GLU A 63 -12.53 -1.59 -1.21
C GLU A 63 -12.31 -1.39 0.29
N GLU A 64 -11.74 -2.37 0.99
CA GLU A 64 -11.42 -2.26 2.42
C GLU A 64 -10.09 -1.52 2.66
N CYS A 65 -9.27 -1.38 1.61
CA CYS A 65 -7.97 -0.69 1.61
C CYS A 65 -7.99 0.42 0.56
N MET A 66 -8.95 1.33 0.66
CA MET A 66 -9.26 2.32 -0.38
C MET A 66 -8.36 3.55 -0.41
N PHE A 67 -7.40 3.67 0.51
CA PHE A 67 -6.60 4.88 0.59
C PHE A 67 -5.19 4.62 0.08
N ASN A 68 -4.86 5.23 -1.05
CA ASN A 68 -3.50 5.23 -1.58
C ASN A 68 -2.66 6.26 -0.82
N CYS A 69 -1.54 5.81 -0.24
CA CYS A 69 -0.52 6.66 0.34
C CYS A 69 0.70 6.66 -0.60
N TYR A 70 0.87 7.76 -1.31
CA TYR A 70 2.01 8.01 -2.18
C TYR A 70 3.13 8.66 -1.37
N VAL A 71 4.14 7.89 -1.01
CA VAL A 71 5.28 8.36 -0.20
C VAL A 71 6.45 8.66 -1.11
N SER A 72 6.89 9.92 -1.15
CA SER A 72 8.05 10.37 -1.94
C SER A 72 9.26 10.60 -1.05
N ILE A 73 10.39 10.00 -1.38
CA ILE A 73 11.66 10.13 -0.67
C ILE A 73 12.72 10.68 -1.61
N ASP A 74 13.20 11.88 -1.30
CA ASP A 74 14.37 12.49 -1.95
C ASP A 74 15.62 12.13 -1.14
N LEU A 75 16.52 11.32 -1.69
CA LEU A 75 17.75 10.92 -0.99
C LEU A 75 18.87 11.97 -1.11
N THR A 76 18.63 13.03 -1.86
CA THR A 76 19.55 14.18 -1.99
C THR A 76 19.24 15.30 -1.01
N ASP A 77 18.11 15.24 -0.29
CA ASP A 77 17.80 16.23 0.75
C ASP A 77 18.84 16.18 1.88
N GLU A 78 19.04 17.31 2.56
CA GLU A 78 20.12 17.47 3.54
C GLU A 78 20.04 16.43 4.68
N PHE A 79 18.83 16.03 5.09
CA PHE A 79 18.67 15.03 6.15
C PHE A 79 19.00 13.62 5.65
N ASN A 80 18.43 13.19 4.51
CA ASN A 80 18.67 11.83 4.02
C ASN A 80 20.10 11.64 3.52
N ALA A 81 20.71 12.67 2.90
CA ALA A 81 22.08 12.61 2.41
C ALA A 81 23.13 12.37 3.52
N GLN A 82 22.78 12.63 4.79
CA GLN A 82 23.64 12.35 5.94
C GLN A 82 23.56 10.90 6.42
N LYS A 83 22.52 10.15 6.05
CA LYS A 83 22.32 8.75 6.43
C LYS A 83 23.17 7.87 5.51
N LYS A 84 24.13 7.16 6.12
CA LYS A 84 24.97 6.21 5.39
C LYS A 84 24.21 4.90 5.19
N ASP A 85 24.44 4.28 4.04
CA ASP A 85 23.97 2.92 3.76
C ASP A 85 22.44 2.74 3.81
N LEU A 86 21.67 3.79 3.48
CA LEU A 86 20.22 3.67 3.26
C LEU A 86 19.96 2.72 2.08
N ASP A 87 19.41 1.55 2.37
CA ASP A 87 18.91 0.62 1.37
C ASP A 87 17.42 0.88 1.10
N PHE A 88 16.99 0.67 -0.14
CA PHE A 88 15.59 0.82 -0.51
C PHE A 88 14.72 -0.21 0.20
N ALA A 89 15.25 -1.43 0.41
CA ALA A 89 14.54 -2.45 1.18
C ALA A 89 14.31 -2.02 2.63
N ASP A 90 15.28 -1.36 3.26
CA ASP A 90 15.14 -0.83 4.63
C ASP A 90 14.06 0.27 4.69
N ILE A 91 13.98 1.14 3.68
CA ILE A 91 12.95 2.19 3.59
C ILE A 91 11.56 1.57 3.40
N GLU A 92 11.43 0.59 2.50
CA GLU A 92 10.19 -0.15 2.27
C GLU A 92 9.72 -0.87 3.55
N GLU A 93 10.62 -1.58 4.23
CA GLU A 93 10.34 -2.27 5.50
C GLU A 93 9.97 -1.28 6.61
N TYR A 94 10.63 -0.12 6.66
CA TYR A 94 10.37 0.90 7.67
C TYR A 94 8.93 1.41 7.60
N PHE A 95 8.47 1.88 6.42
CA PHE A 95 7.11 2.39 6.27
C PHE A 95 6.06 1.29 6.46
N THR A 96 6.28 0.11 5.86
CA THR A 96 5.31 -0.99 5.99
C THR A 96 5.21 -1.48 7.43
N THR A 97 6.32 -1.60 8.16
CA THR A 97 6.31 -1.98 9.58
C THR A 97 5.56 -0.95 10.41
N LYS A 98 5.87 0.35 10.23
CA LYS A 98 5.24 1.43 11.00
C LYS A 98 3.75 1.56 10.76
N LEU A 99 3.30 1.50 9.51
CA LEU A 99 1.88 1.60 9.19
C LEU A 99 1.11 0.35 9.65
N ARG A 100 1.74 -0.82 9.63
CA ARG A 100 1.14 -2.06 10.17
C ARG A 100 0.99 -2.07 11.69
N GLU A 101 1.61 -1.16 12.42
CA GLU A 101 1.35 -0.98 13.86
C GLU A 101 -0.08 -0.47 14.13
N VAL A 102 -0.71 0.18 13.14
CA VAL A 102 -1.98 0.92 13.34
C VAL A 102 -3.11 0.50 12.38
N GLY A 103 -2.84 -0.42 11.46
CA GLY A 103 -3.81 -0.90 10.48
C GLY A 103 -3.24 -1.94 9.51
N ILE A 104 -3.96 -2.18 8.42
CA ILE A 104 -3.45 -2.94 7.28
C ILE A 104 -2.70 -1.99 6.35
N CYS A 105 -1.55 -2.44 5.86
CA CYS A 105 -0.76 -1.71 4.87
C CYS A 105 -0.15 -2.65 3.84
N HIS A 106 -0.47 -2.39 2.57
CA HIS A 106 0.06 -3.06 1.40
C HIS A 106 1.03 -2.15 0.69
N ILE A 107 2.31 -2.53 0.61
CA ILE A 107 3.22 -1.94 -0.36
C ILE A 107 3.01 -2.63 -1.71
N VAL A 108 2.64 -1.84 -2.72
CA VAL A 108 2.25 -2.36 -4.02
C VAL A 108 3.33 -2.10 -5.06
N ALA A 109 4.01 -0.96 -4.98
CA ALA A 109 5.10 -0.64 -5.90
C ALA A 109 6.18 0.22 -5.26
N ARG A 110 7.40 0.08 -5.80
CA ARG A 110 8.48 1.06 -5.67
C ARG A 110 8.80 1.61 -7.05
N ILE A 111 8.77 2.92 -7.16
CA ILE A 111 9.18 3.67 -8.35
C ILE A 111 10.48 4.42 -8.04
N THR A 112 11.56 4.08 -8.74
CA THR A 112 12.84 4.79 -8.60
C THR A 112 12.81 6.10 -9.36
N THR A 113 13.18 7.20 -8.71
CA THR A 113 13.25 8.53 -9.31
C THR A 113 14.69 8.93 -9.58
N ASP A 114 14.91 10.10 -10.16
CA ASP A 114 16.26 10.64 -10.35
C ASP A 114 17.05 10.87 -9.06
N ILE A 115 16.34 11.12 -7.95
CA ILE A 115 16.93 11.57 -6.69
C ILE A 115 16.62 10.62 -5.51
N GLY A 116 15.81 9.59 -5.72
CA GLY A 116 15.42 8.65 -4.68
C GLY A 116 14.38 7.65 -5.16
N LEU A 117 13.25 7.59 -4.46
CA LEU A 117 12.18 6.64 -4.73
C LEU A 117 10.83 7.14 -4.25
N ASN A 118 9.77 6.64 -4.88
CA ASN A 118 8.40 6.77 -4.44
C ASN A 118 7.82 5.39 -4.14
N LEU A 119 6.99 5.31 -3.11
CA LEU A 119 6.29 4.10 -2.70
C LEU A 119 4.78 4.27 -2.92
N GLU A 120 4.16 3.25 -3.48
CA GLU A 120 2.70 3.13 -3.59
C GLU A 120 2.20 2.19 -2.51
N LEU A 121 1.57 2.75 -1.48
CA LEU A 121 1.04 2.00 -0.34
C LEU A 121 -0.48 2.10 -0.32
N TYR A 122 -1.18 1.07 0.17
CA TYR A 122 -2.62 1.10 0.40
C TYR A 122 -2.95 0.69 1.83
N VAL A 123 -3.82 1.47 2.47
CA VAL A 123 -4.18 1.31 3.88
C VAL A 123 -5.69 1.20 4.10
N ASP A 124 -6.10 0.52 5.17
CA ASP A 124 -7.51 0.35 5.53
C ASP A 124 -8.08 1.48 6.39
N ASN A 125 -7.22 2.19 7.12
CA ASN A 125 -7.62 3.28 7.99
C ASN A 125 -6.76 4.53 7.76
N VAL A 126 -7.34 5.52 7.10
CA VAL A 126 -6.67 6.78 6.75
C VAL A 126 -6.33 7.63 7.97
N GLU A 127 -7.23 7.74 8.96
CA GLU A 127 -7.02 8.59 10.15
C GLU A 127 -5.81 8.08 10.96
N ASN A 128 -5.78 6.77 11.24
CA ASN A 128 -4.66 6.13 11.92
C ASN A 128 -3.35 6.26 11.13
N SER A 129 -3.43 6.16 9.81
CA SER A 129 -2.25 6.27 8.93
C SER A 129 -1.70 7.69 8.90
N ILE A 130 -2.56 8.72 8.86
CA ILE A 130 -2.16 10.13 8.98
C ILE A 130 -1.46 10.37 10.32
N ASP A 131 -2.06 9.92 11.43
CA ASP A 131 -1.46 10.08 12.76
C ASP A 131 -0.10 9.39 12.83
N LYS A 132 0.05 8.20 12.23
CA LYS A 132 1.33 7.49 12.16
C LYS A 132 2.36 8.20 11.28
N PHE A 133 1.97 8.77 10.14
CA PHE A 133 2.89 9.56 9.32
C PHE A 133 3.38 10.81 10.06
N ASN A 134 2.49 11.53 10.75
CA ASN A 134 2.86 12.67 11.59
C ASN A 134 3.84 12.25 12.71
N GLU A 135 3.59 11.11 13.37
CA GLU A 135 4.50 10.54 14.38
C GLU A 135 5.89 10.26 13.80
N ILE A 136 5.96 9.69 12.59
CA ILE A 136 7.24 9.42 11.90
C ILE A 136 7.94 10.74 11.57
N GLU A 137 7.22 11.75 11.07
CA GLU A 137 7.80 13.05 10.71
C GLU A 137 8.36 13.79 11.94
N ASP A 138 7.64 13.73 13.06
CA ASP A 138 8.04 14.34 14.34
C ASP A 138 9.20 13.60 15.03
N ASP A 139 9.49 12.34 14.67
CA ASP A 139 10.60 11.57 15.26
C ASP A 139 11.96 12.10 14.76
N PRO A 140 12.81 12.67 15.64
CA PRO A 140 14.16 13.11 15.25
C PRO A 140 15.08 11.95 14.85
N ASN A 141 14.74 10.72 15.23
CA ASN A 141 15.49 9.51 14.88
C ASN A 141 14.90 8.76 13.68
N ARG A 142 13.90 9.33 12.99
CA ARG A 142 13.32 8.72 11.80
C ARG A 142 14.37 8.29 10.79
N LEU A 143 14.05 7.24 10.05
CA LEU A 143 14.97 6.67 9.07
C LEU A 143 15.26 7.68 7.95
N VAL A 144 14.21 8.28 7.41
CA VAL A 144 14.26 9.24 6.30
C VAL A 144 13.28 10.40 6.48
N ASN A 145 13.58 11.54 5.87
CA ASN A 145 12.61 12.55 5.47
C ASN A 145 11.82 12.06 4.26
N PHE A 146 10.54 12.42 4.21
CA PHE A 146 9.63 12.03 3.15
C PHE A 146 8.52 13.07 2.99
N ASN A 147 7.84 13.04 1.85
CA ASN A 147 6.53 13.66 1.67
C ASN A 147 5.50 12.54 1.50
N CYS A 148 4.27 12.76 1.95
CA CYS A 148 3.17 11.80 1.77
C CYS A 148 1.94 12.52 1.22
N GLU A 149 1.38 11.98 0.13
CA GLU A 149 0.07 12.36 -0.37
C GLU A 149 -0.88 11.18 -0.18
N ILE A 150 -2.06 11.42 0.42
CA ILE A 150 -3.07 10.38 0.63
C ILE A 150 -4.31 10.72 -0.20
N ARG A 151 -4.83 9.74 -0.93
CA ARG A 151 -5.99 9.89 -1.82
C ARG A 151 -6.93 8.70 -1.70
N ASP A 152 -8.23 8.98 -1.86
CA ASP A 152 -9.23 7.94 -2.07
C ASP A 152 -9.01 7.28 -3.44
N ASP A 153 -8.86 5.97 -3.44
CA ASP A 153 -8.63 5.12 -4.59
C ASP A 153 -9.14 3.69 -4.31
N ALA A 154 -10.46 3.53 -4.21
CA ALA A 154 -11.11 2.27 -3.85
C ALA A 154 -10.84 1.11 -4.83
N ASP A 155 -10.58 1.43 -6.10
CA ASP A 155 -10.35 0.45 -7.16
C ASP A 155 -8.85 0.23 -7.47
N TRP A 156 -7.99 1.01 -6.82
CA TRP A 156 -6.53 1.04 -6.99
C TRP A 156 -6.12 1.46 -8.41
N GLU A 157 -6.80 2.47 -8.96
CA GLU A 157 -6.58 3.05 -10.28
C GLU A 157 -5.18 3.65 -10.40
N ASN A 158 -4.62 4.24 -9.33
CA ASN A 158 -3.30 4.88 -9.36
C ASN A 158 -2.18 3.90 -9.73
N VAL A 159 -2.34 2.61 -9.40
CA VAL A 159 -1.36 1.55 -9.67
C VAL A 159 -1.80 0.60 -10.78
N GLU A 160 -2.99 0.79 -11.39
CA GLU A 160 -3.53 -0.14 -12.37
C GLU A 160 -2.59 -0.32 -13.58
N GLY A 161 -2.03 0.79 -14.07
CA GLY A 161 -1.05 0.77 -15.16
C GLY A 161 0.19 -0.05 -14.85
N LEU A 162 0.61 -0.08 -13.58
CA LEU A 162 1.73 -0.89 -13.10
C LEU A 162 1.34 -2.35 -12.90
N LEU A 163 0.08 -2.65 -12.58
CA LEU A 163 -0.43 -4.01 -12.34
C LEU A 163 -0.75 -4.77 -13.63
N ASN A 164 -0.86 -4.10 -14.78
CA ASN A 164 -1.12 -4.73 -16.08
C ASN A 164 0.09 -5.38 -16.76
#